data_AF-A0ABC8SX11-F1
#
_entry.id   AF-A0ABC8SX11-F1
#
_cell.length_a   1.000
_cell.length_b   1.000
_cell.length_c   1.000
_cell.angle_alpha   90.00
_cell.angle_beta   90.00
_cell.angle_gamma   90.00
#
_symmetry.space_group_name_H-M   'P 1'
#
loop_
_entity.id
_entity.type
_entity.pdbx_description
1 polymer ?
#
loop_
_entity_poly.entity_id
_entity_poly.type
_entity_poly.pdbx_seq_one_letter_code
_entity_poly.pdbx_strand_id
1 'polypeptide(L)'
;VKKIRDPKQQIEMVGVPKEYLSGHAFHIISFEFQHNVCGRSIYAEGTVDAAIFLAKKVIMLASSKCTARVQSKADKFIYSMIDVLREGAMR
;
A
#
# COMPACT_ATOMS: atom_id res chain seq x y z
N VAL A 1 19.06 -11.68 -6.75
CA VAL A 1 18.94 -10.81 -5.55
C VAL A 1 19.79 -11.40 -4.44
N LYS A 2 20.77 -10.66 -3.92
CA LYS A 2 21.59 -11.09 -2.78
C LYS A 2 20.76 -10.88 -1.50
N LYS A 3 20.67 -11.89 -0.63
CA LYS A 3 19.96 -11.80 0.65
C LYS A 3 20.97 -11.63 1.77
N ILE A 4 20.79 -10.62 2.61
CA ILE A 4 21.56 -10.42 3.84
C ILE A 4 20.72 -10.98 4.98
N ARG A 5 21.27 -11.95 5.71
CA ARG A 5 20.55 -12.69 6.78
C ARG A 5 21.21 -12.58 8.15
N ASP A 6 22.48 -12.22 8.20
CA ASP A 6 23.20 -12.02 9.46
C ASP A 6 22.65 -10.77 10.15
N PRO A 7 22.09 -10.87 11.37
CA PRO A 7 21.56 -9.73 12.12
C PRO A 7 22.56 -8.60 12.31
N LYS A 8 23.86 -8.92 12.45
CA LYS A 8 24.90 -7.89 12.58
C LYS A 8 25.02 -7.07 11.29
N GLN A 9 25.12 -7.74 10.14
CA GLN A 9 25.13 -7.06 8.84
C GLN A 9 23.83 -6.29 8.55
N GLN A 10 22.67 -6.81 8.98
CA GLN A 10 21.40 -6.11 8.84
C GLN A 10 21.38 -4.78 9.62
N ILE A 11 21.97 -4.73 10.82
CA ILE A 11 22.08 -3.49 11.59
C ILE A 11 23.16 -2.58 10.99
N GLU A 12 24.38 -3.08 10.86
CA GLU A 12 25.57 -2.25 10.62
C GLU A 12 25.70 -1.80 9.15
N MET A 13 25.32 -2.66 8.20
CA MET A 13 25.46 -2.35 6.76
C MET A 13 24.15 -1.89 6.12
N VAL A 14 23.03 -2.50 6.50
CA VAL A 14 21.71 -2.21 5.89
C VAL A 14 20.97 -1.10 6.64
N GLY A 15 21.30 -0.85 7.91
CA GLY A 15 20.69 0.20 8.72
C GLY A 15 19.35 -0.18 9.34
N VAL A 16 19.07 -1.47 9.52
CA VAL A 16 17.83 -1.95 10.15
C VAL A 16 17.87 -1.64 11.66
N PRO A 17 16.88 -0.91 12.22
CA PRO A 17 16.83 -0.70 13.66
C PRO A 17 16.64 -2.02 14.41
N LYS A 18 17.34 -2.18 15.55
CA LYS A 18 17.41 -3.45 16.29
C LYS A 18 16.04 -4.03 16.66
N GLU A 19 15.08 -3.18 17.00
CA GLU A 19 13.70 -3.55 17.33
C GLU A 19 12.90 -4.16 16.16
N TYR A 20 13.31 -3.91 14.91
CA TYR A 20 12.65 -4.41 13.70
C TYR A 20 13.40 -5.56 13.02
N LEU A 21 14.43 -6.14 13.64
CA LEU A 21 15.19 -7.27 13.06
C LEU A 21 14.29 -8.46 12.67
N SER A 22 13.25 -8.73 13.47
CA SER A 22 12.28 -9.80 13.22
C SER A 22 11.14 -9.41 12.27
N GLY A 23 11.07 -8.15 11.84
CA GLY A 23 9.95 -7.62 11.04
C GLY A 23 10.32 -6.37 10.27
N HIS A 24 11.08 -6.52 9.19
CA HIS A 24 11.44 -5.46 8.26
C HIS A 24 11.51 -5.97 6.82
N ALA A 25 11.48 -5.04 5.86
CA ALA A 25 11.78 -5.31 4.46
C ALA A 25 12.59 -4.14 3.88
N PHE A 26 13.88 -4.37 3.67
CA PHE A 26 14.80 -3.38 3.08
C PHE A 26 15.29 -3.94 1.75
N HIS A 27 15.09 -3.17 0.68
CA HIS A 27 15.59 -3.53 -0.65
C HIS A 27 16.40 -2.37 -1.23
N ILE A 28 17.60 -2.70 -1.71
CA ILE A 28 18.54 -1.77 -2.34
C ILE A 28 18.80 -2.29 -3.75
N ILE A 29 18.61 -1.44 -4.74
CA ILE A 29 18.78 -1.75 -6.17
C ILE A 29 19.96 -0.92 -6.69
N SER A 30 20.82 -1.50 -7.54
CA SER A 30 21.93 -0.79 -8.18
C SER A 30 21.37 0.44 -8.94
N PHE A 31 22.08 1.58 -8.90
CA PHE A 31 21.55 2.93 -9.20
C PHE A 31 20.69 3.59 -8.08
N GLU A 32 20.84 3.13 -6.84
CA GLU A 32 20.42 3.79 -5.58
C GLU A 32 18.91 3.96 -5.32
N PHE A 33 18.05 3.16 -5.92
CA PHE A 33 16.67 3.07 -5.44
C PHE A 33 16.60 2.21 -4.18
N GLN A 34 15.96 2.75 -3.13
CA GLN A 34 15.76 2.08 -1.86
C GLN A 34 14.30 2.18 -1.41
N HIS A 35 13.79 1.12 -0.79
CA HIS A 35 12.58 1.19 0.01
C HIS A 35 12.72 0.31 1.25
N ASN A 36 12.47 0.93 2.39
CA ASN A 36 12.76 0.39 3.71
C ASN A 36 11.47 0.43 4.54
N VAL A 37 10.99 -0.74 4.93
CA VAL A 37 9.78 -0.89 5.76
C VAL A 37 10.17 -1.47 7.10
N CYS A 38 9.79 -0.79 8.17
CA CYS A 38 9.89 -1.26 9.55
C CYS A 38 8.52 -1.69 10.05
N GLY A 39 8.41 -2.88 10.61
CA GLY A 39 7.17 -3.38 11.18
C GLY A 39 6.06 -3.54 10.13
N ARG A 40 4.86 -3.05 10.47
CA ARG A 40 3.64 -3.30 9.68
C ARG A 40 2.77 -2.07 9.42
N SER A 41 3.21 -0.88 9.84
CA SER A 41 2.41 0.35 9.75
C SER A 41 1.96 0.64 8.32
N ILE A 42 2.87 0.54 7.34
CA ILE A 42 2.55 0.79 5.93
C ILE A 42 1.44 -0.13 5.38
N TYR A 43 1.39 -1.38 5.84
CA TYR A 43 0.33 -2.31 5.43
C TYR A 43 -1.00 -1.97 6.12
N ALA A 44 -0.95 -1.54 7.38
CA ALA A 44 -2.13 -1.09 8.11
C ALA A 44 -2.72 0.18 7.48
N GLU A 45 -1.90 1.20 7.24
CA GLU A 45 -2.29 2.45 6.60
C GLU A 45 -2.86 2.22 5.20
N GLY A 46 -2.15 1.46 4.36
CA GLY A 46 -2.65 1.12 3.02
C GLY A 46 -3.95 0.31 3.03
N THR A 47 -4.16 -0.54 4.05
CA THR A 47 -5.44 -1.26 4.22
C THR A 47 -6.56 -0.30 4.59
N VAL A 48 -6.28 0.69 5.43
CA VAL A 48 -7.27 1.69 5.82
C VAL A 48 -7.64 2.59 4.63
N ASP A 49 -6.67 2.99 3.81
CA ASP A 49 -6.95 3.73 2.58
C ASP A 49 -7.80 2.90 1.62
N ALA A 50 -7.47 1.61 1.41
CA ALA A 50 -8.27 0.71 0.59
C ALA A 50 -9.71 0.55 1.10
N ALA A 51 -9.91 0.50 2.43
CA ALA A 51 -11.24 0.45 3.03
C ALA A 51 -12.05 1.72 2.77
N ILE A 52 -11.43 2.90 2.90
CA ILE A 52 -12.07 4.19 2.59
C ILE A 52 -12.42 4.27 1.10
N PHE A 53 -11.49 3.89 0.23
CA PHE A 53 -11.71 3.83 -1.22
C PHE A 53 -12.92 2.97 -1.54
N LEU A 54 -12.97 1.74 -1.01
CA LEU A 54 -14.06 0.82 -1.29
C LEU A 54 -15.40 1.34 -0.76
N ALA A 55 -15.42 1.91 0.44
CA ALA A 55 -16.62 2.53 1.02
C ALA A 55 -17.16 3.65 0.11
N LYS A 56 -16.28 4.52 -0.40
CA LYS A 56 -16.65 5.55 -1.38
C LYS A 56 -17.26 4.95 -2.65
N LYS A 57 -16.66 3.90 -3.23
CA LYS A 57 -17.20 3.25 -4.44
C LYS A 57 -18.59 2.64 -4.19
N VAL A 58 -18.79 1.99 -3.04
CA VAL A 58 -20.10 1.42 -2.66
C VAL A 58 -21.17 2.51 -2.51
N ILE A 59 -20.84 3.61 -1.82
CA ILE A 59 -21.77 4.74 -1.64
C ILE A 59 -22.12 5.36 -3.01
N MET A 60 -21.13 5.64 -3.85
CA MET A 60 -21.37 6.18 -5.20
C MET A 60 -22.25 5.24 -6.04
N LEU A 61 -22.00 3.93 -6.02
CA LEU A 61 -22.83 2.95 -6.73
C LEU A 61 -24.29 2.95 -6.24
N ALA A 62 -24.50 3.10 -4.93
CA ALA A 62 -25.85 3.18 -4.35
C ALA A 62 -26.56 4.47 -4.76
N SER A 63 -25.87 5.62 -4.74
CA SER A 63 -26.44 6.92 -5.13
C SER A 63 -26.74 7.04 -6.63
N SER A 64 -25.89 6.47 -7.48
CA SER A 64 -26.07 6.50 -8.94
C SER A 64 -27.26 5.65 -9.42
N LYS A 65 -27.67 4.62 -8.67
CA LYS A 65 -28.90 3.87 -8.97
C LYS A 65 -30.19 4.69 -8.76
N CYS A 66 -30.14 5.76 -7.97
CA CYS A 66 -31.29 6.62 -7.70
C CYS A 66 -31.48 7.75 -8.74
N THR A 67 -30.47 8.02 -9.58
CA THR A 67 -30.56 9.05 -10.64
C THR A 67 -30.41 8.40 -12.01
N ALA A 68 -31.54 8.12 -12.66
CA ALA A 68 -31.60 7.62 -14.01
C ALA A 68 -31.03 8.66 -15.02
N ARG A 69 -29.70 8.71 -15.17
CA ARG A 69 -28.88 9.30 -16.25
C ARG A 69 -27.61 9.97 -15.71
N VAL A 70 -26.64 9.19 -15.22
CA VAL A 70 -25.22 9.48 -15.48
C VAL A 70 -24.50 8.16 -15.70
N GLN A 71 -24.40 7.78 -16.97
CA GLN A 71 -23.63 6.62 -17.41
C GLN A 71 -22.14 6.98 -17.37
N SER A 72 -21.50 6.90 -16.20
CA SER A 72 -20.04 6.91 -16.11
C SER A 72 -19.56 5.62 -15.47
N LYS A 73 -19.03 4.74 -16.34
CA LYS A 73 -18.16 3.57 -16.08
C LYS A 73 -17.67 3.49 -14.62
N ALA A 74 -17.82 2.38 -13.88
CA ALA A 74 -17.74 1.00 -14.33
C ALA A 74 -18.44 0.05 -13.35
N ASP A 75 -19.03 -1.03 -13.87
CA ASP A 75 -19.47 -2.24 -13.15
C ASP A 75 -18.29 -3.03 -12.56
N LYS A 76 -17.29 -2.33 -12.02
CA LYS A 76 -16.09 -2.93 -11.42
C LYS A 76 -16.38 -3.17 -9.95
N PHE A 77 -16.32 -4.43 -9.54
CA PHE A 77 -16.53 -4.86 -8.15
C PHE A 77 -15.25 -5.35 -7.47
N ILE A 78 -14.19 -5.58 -8.24
CA ILE A 78 -12.89 -6.04 -7.76
C ILE A 78 -11.86 -4.97 -8.06
N TYR A 79 -11.15 -4.52 -7.02
CA TYR A 79 -10.17 -3.43 -7.10
C TYR A 79 -8.81 -3.88 -6.59
N SER A 80 -7.76 -3.23 -7.08
CA SER A 80 -6.37 -3.42 -6.69
C SER A 80 -5.82 -2.16 -6.02
N MET A 81 -4.63 -2.24 -5.41
CA MET A 81 -3.99 -1.06 -4.83
C MET A 81 -3.63 0.01 -5.87
N ILE A 82 -3.51 -0.35 -7.16
CA ILE A 82 -3.34 0.63 -8.25
C ILE A 82 -4.60 1.49 -8.43
N ASP A 83 -5.79 0.90 -8.24
CA ASP A 83 -7.04 1.65 -8.29
C ASP A 83 -7.14 2.63 -7.11
N VAL A 84 -6.73 2.19 -5.92
CA VAL A 84 -6.66 3.04 -4.71
C VAL A 84 -5.70 4.22 -4.92
N LEU A 85 -4.49 3.96 -5.42
CA LEU A 85 -3.49 5.01 -5.67
C LEU A 85 -3.92 6.02 -6.73
N ARG A 86 -4.67 5.60 -7.77
CA ARG A 86 -5.20 6.48 -8.81
C ARG A 86 -6.30 7.42 -8.30
N GLU A 87 -7.00 7.05 -7.23
CA GLU A 87 -7.98 7.93 -6.57
C GLU A 87 -7.30 9.12 -5.86
N GLY A 88 -6.04 8.96 -5.49
CA GLY A 88 -5.26 9.94 -4.74
C GLY A 88 -5.39 9.79 -3.22
N ALA A 89 -4.76 10.72 -2.48
CA ALA A 89 -4.79 10.73 -1.03
C ALA A 89 -6.21 10.92 -0.51
N MET A 90 -6.61 10.08 0.44
CA MET A 90 -7.93 10.15 1.08
C MET A 90 -7.86 10.61 2.53
N ARG A 91 -6.65 10.96 3.00
CA ARG A 91 -6.27 11.53 4.29
C ARG A 91 -5.02 12.38 4.14
#